data_AF-A0AAN6YGZ5-F1
#
_entry.id   AF-A0AAN6YGZ5-F1
#
_cell.length_a   1.000
_cell.length_b   1.000
_cell.length_c   1.000
_cell.angle_alpha   90.00
_cell.angle_beta   90.00
_cell.angle_gamma   90.00
#
_symmetry.space_group_name_H-M   'P 1'
#
loop_
_entity.id
_entity.type
_entity.pdbx_description
1 polymer ?
#
loop_
_entity_poly.entity_id
_entity_poly.type
_entity_poly.pdbx_seq_one_letter_code
_entity_poly.pdbx_strand_id
1 'polypeptide(L)'
;MHSTSKDRQLGLYDKSVTICLDRGESQYPRVYQRASSKPPPEISDHSSCREHKDDTVISDIKCELEKIWEHYPTGGYNFFLPRDKLGGIVTPNRVLQVVQLLTCCKALSAAEKEKLRDSICFPDNPEQQRWKLLVILLRNGMQEQLLILCGEGVSDQCLPIRVCEKNKNPPPCRMQGHRHPTIDAWGDKKRRKISQWSYAVKSPYFTRLTGHHSHYILEDNDVLPIKKTRERLSSPDAPTAHQKPETENEQGAIVSGFSEVRIVELDEGHYDFPESDLGSWNRKRGPRQFALKELHSKDSETFSAELASLMRVQDQGSKHLIKVVVTFEIRQAQGTKYYFMFPCAQGDLWLFWKEHQQRSQRIPRALWMSQQVSCLAKGLMLFHNERDHHLKLMGKSHNTGHGKDQQAELYGRHGDMKAENILWFEEEDCNDPNERDWLVITDFGLGRLNSKYSRSGVDPTLVPRTATYKAPEFDLTGGRISRVSDVFSFGCVCLEFLTWYLEGWEAVNDKFIEFRMELDINGFEVDTFFTIENYKKDKDGNVIDKEKQKAIIKPRVKEWINKLKRNKDRSAYTLQFLELIEERMLEPEPKKRITTSELVHELDLLADTCKRSSSFYKDFCESLPPRSG
;
A
#
# COMPACT_ATOMS: atom_id res chain seq x y z
N MET A 1 16.63 37.65 -21.17
CA MET A 1 15.54 36.69 -20.88
C MET A 1 16.13 35.29 -20.87
N HIS A 2 16.49 34.79 -19.69
CA HIS A 2 16.91 33.40 -19.51
C HIS A 2 15.83 32.72 -18.68
N SER A 3 15.13 31.78 -19.33
CA SER A 3 14.17 30.88 -18.72
C SER A 3 14.86 30.12 -17.59
N THR A 4 14.52 30.45 -16.35
CA THR A 4 14.89 29.68 -15.17
C THR A 4 14.35 28.26 -15.33
N SER A 5 15.21 27.25 -15.14
CA SER A 5 14.78 25.87 -15.06
C SER A 5 13.78 25.76 -13.91
N LYS A 6 12.50 25.51 -14.21
CA LYS A 6 11.54 25.11 -13.19
C LYS A 6 12.04 23.80 -12.59
N ASP A 7 12.59 23.85 -11.38
CA ASP A 7 12.87 22.65 -10.59
C ASP A 7 11.56 21.85 -10.52
N ARG A 8 11.56 20.66 -11.12
CA ARG A 8 10.39 19.80 -11.17
C ARG A 8 10.25 19.21 -9.77
N GLN A 9 9.38 19.83 -8.96
CA GLN A 9 9.02 19.34 -7.64
C GLN A 9 8.43 17.92 -7.74
N LEU A 10 8.74 17.05 -6.76
CA LEU A 10 8.47 15.61 -6.79
C LEU A 10 7.84 15.15 -5.48
N GLY A 11 7.21 13.97 -5.51
CA GLY A 11 6.54 13.41 -4.33
C GLY A 11 5.37 14.29 -3.93
N LEU A 12 5.30 14.67 -2.65
CA LEU A 12 4.26 15.56 -2.12
C LEU A 12 4.14 16.90 -2.85
N TYR A 13 5.25 17.37 -3.44
CA TYR A 13 5.31 18.67 -4.10
C TYR A 13 5.12 18.53 -5.62
N ASP A 14 4.92 17.33 -6.15
CA ASP A 14 4.65 17.14 -7.58
C ASP A 14 3.33 17.81 -7.95
N LYS A 15 3.29 18.49 -9.10
CA LYS A 15 2.07 19.14 -9.64
C LYS A 15 0.92 18.16 -9.88
N SER A 16 1.23 16.87 -10.02
CA SER A 16 0.24 15.80 -10.16
C SER A 16 -0.33 15.34 -8.81
N VAL A 17 0.19 15.82 -7.67
CA VAL A 17 -0.40 15.58 -6.34
C VAL A 17 -1.38 16.69 -5.99
N THR A 18 -2.60 16.29 -5.66
CA THR A 18 -3.61 17.17 -5.06
C THR A 18 -3.61 17.01 -3.55
N ILE A 19 -3.34 18.10 -2.83
CA ILE A 19 -3.44 18.13 -1.37
C ILE A 19 -4.89 18.39 -0.95
N CYS A 20 -5.51 17.42 -0.29
CA CYS A 20 -6.89 17.46 0.19
C CYS A 20 -6.94 17.86 1.67
N LEU A 21 -7.37 19.10 1.96
CA LEU A 21 -7.50 19.64 3.32
C LEU A 21 -8.92 19.51 3.90
N ASP A 22 -9.89 19.28 3.04
CA ASP A 22 -11.32 19.31 3.34
C ASP A 22 -11.91 17.93 3.65
N ARG A 23 -11.07 16.89 3.82
CA ARG A 23 -11.48 15.49 4.02
C ARG A 23 -12.28 14.91 2.83
N GLY A 24 -12.12 15.47 1.63
CA GLY A 24 -12.80 15.01 0.42
C GLY A 24 -14.23 15.53 0.26
N GLU A 25 -14.63 16.55 1.02
CA GLU A 25 -15.97 17.14 0.94
C GLU A 25 -16.31 17.71 -0.44
N SER A 26 -15.35 18.38 -1.07
CA SER A 26 -15.51 18.93 -2.43
C SER A 26 -15.60 17.86 -3.50
N GLN A 27 -15.11 16.66 -3.22
CA GLN A 27 -14.98 15.56 -4.18
C GLN A 27 -16.06 14.49 -4.00
N TYR A 28 -16.65 14.40 -2.80
CA TYR A 28 -17.88 13.63 -2.63
C TYR A 28 -18.86 14.14 -3.67
N PRO A 29 -19.40 13.26 -4.55
CA PRO A 29 -20.39 13.72 -5.51
C PRO A 29 -21.45 14.48 -4.70
N ARG A 30 -22.13 15.45 -5.30
CA ARG A 30 -23.28 16.10 -4.63
C ARG A 30 -24.43 15.08 -4.53
N VAL A 31 -24.17 13.94 -3.89
CA VAL A 31 -25.00 12.76 -3.67
C VAL A 31 -26.19 13.14 -2.83
N TYR A 32 -26.18 14.27 -2.11
CA TYR A 32 -27.41 14.80 -1.56
C TYR A 32 -28.51 14.97 -2.64
N GLN A 33 -28.17 15.18 -3.92
CA GLN A 33 -29.12 15.19 -5.04
C GLN A 33 -29.49 13.79 -5.61
N ARG A 34 -28.63 12.76 -5.47
CA ARG A 34 -28.87 11.40 -6.03
C ARG A 34 -29.32 10.35 -4.99
N ALA A 35 -28.98 10.54 -3.72
CA ALA A 35 -29.42 9.69 -2.60
C ALA A 35 -30.78 10.11 -2.05
N SER A 36 -31.15 11.40 -2.15
CA SER A 36 -32.50 11.86 -1.81
C SER A 36 -33.60 11.35 -2.75
N SER A 37 -33.23 10.83 -3.94
CA SER A 37 -34.13 10.16 -4.88
C SER A 37 -34.25 8.65 -4.65
N LYS A 38 -33.43 8.05 -3.77
CA LYS A 38 -33.57 6.64 -3.39
C LYS A 38 -34.49 6.55 -2.16
N PRO A 39 -35.36 5.53 -2.07
CA PRO A 39 -36.14 5.29 -0.85
C PRO A 39 -35.19 5.10 0.35
N PRO A 40 -35.64 5.40 1.58
CA PRO A 40 -34.86 5.11 2.78
C PRO A 40 -34.39 3.65 2.75
N PRO A 41 -33.18 3.34 3.27
CA PRO A 41 -32.73 1.96 3.35
C PRO A 41 -33.79 1.09 4.03
N GLU A 42 -34.06 -0.11 3.51
CA GLU A 42 -34.87 -1.12 4.20
C GLU A 42 -34.14 -1.54 5.46
N ILE A 43 -34.43 -0.85 6.57
CA ILE A 43 -33.92 -1.21 7.88
C ILE A 43 -34.78 -2.37 8.37
N SER A 44 -34.31 -3.61 8.14
CA SER A 44 -34.87 -4.78 8.81
C SER A 44 -34.78 -4.59 10.32
N ASP A 45 -35.87 -4.89 11.02
CA ASP A 45 -36.15 -4.71 12.46
C ASP A 45 -36.62 -3.30 12.92
N HIS A 46 -37.95 -3.18 13.00
CA HIS A 46 -38.70 -2.16 13.75
C HIS A 46 -38.84 -2.49 15.25
N SER A 47 -38.15 -3.50 15.77
CA SER A 47 -38.45 -4.12 17.06
C SER A 47 -37.70 -3.53 18.27
N SER A 48 -36.57 -2.83 18.09
CA SER A 48 -35.73 -2.39 19.23
C SER A 48 -35.77 -0.90 19.62
N CYS A 49 -36.40 -0.01 18.84
CA CYS A 49 -36.47 1.44 19.14
C CYS A 49 -37.82 1.91 19.76
N ARG A 50 -38.78 1.01 20.05
CA ARG A 50 -40.13 1.38 20.52
C ARG A 50 -40.22 1.66 22.03
N GLU A 51 -39.24 2.36 22.61
CA GLU A 51 -39.29 2.81 24.02
C GLU A 51 -39.47 4.34 24.17
N HIS A 52 -39.66 5.09 23.09
CA HIS A 52 -39.89 6.53 23.15
C HIS A 52 -41.34 6.91 22.86
N LYS A 53 -41.94 7.71 23.77
CA LYS A 53 -43.36 8.11 23.80
C LYS A 53 -43.78 9.20 22.79
N ASP A 54 -42.88 9.68 21.93
CA ASP A 54 -43.15 10.74 20.96
C ASP A 54 -42.80 10.27 19.53
N ASP A 55 -43.81 9.81 18.77
CA ASP A 55 -43.73 9.42 17.36
C ASP A 55 -43.55 10.67 16.47
N THR A 56 -42.33 11.21 16.43
CA THR A 56 -41.98 12.37 15.61
C THR A 56 -40.86 12.02 14.63
N VAL A 57 -40.83 12.70 13.48
CA VAL A 57 -39.72 12.57 12.51
C VAL A 57 -38.34 12.79 13.15
N ILE A 58 -38.26 13.61 14.21
CA ILE A 58 -37.03 13.85 14.97
C ILE A 58 -36.59 12.58 15.71
N SER A 59 -37.54 11.85 16.32
CA SER A 59 -37.30 10.57 16.99
C SER A 59 -36.83 9.51 15.99
N ASP A 60 -37.48 9.44 14.82
CA ASP A 60 -37.13 8.51 13.74
C ASP A 60 -35.71 8.76 13.23
N ILE A 61 -35.36 10.02 12.92
CA ILE A 61 -34.01 10.40 12.47
C ILE A 61 -32.98 9.98 13.53
N LYS A 62 -33.25 10.23 14.82
CA LYS A 62 -32.33 9.87 15.90
C LYS A 62 -32.08 8.36 15.98
N CYS A 63 -33.14 7.55 15.95
CA CYS A 63 -33.02 6.09 15.98
C CYS A 63 -32.28 5.57 14.73
N GLU A 64 -32.58 6.08 13.53
CA GLU A 64 -31.90 5.66 12.31
C GLU A 64 -30.41 6.02 12.30
N LEU A 65 -30.04 7.20 12.82
CA LEU A 65 -28.63 7.59 12.98
C LEU A 65 -27.86 6.64 13.91
N GLU A 66 -28.49 6.15 14.98
CA GLU A 66 -27.90 5.15 15.89
C GLU A 66 -27.73 3.78 15.24
N LYS A 67 -28.54 3.45 14.23
CA LYS A 67 -28.42 2.17 13.53
C LYS A 67 -27.29 2.14 12.51
N ILE A 68 -26.79 3.30 12.08
CA ILE A 68 -25.79 3.38 11.00
C ILE A 68 -24.39 3.78 11.46
N TRP A 69 -24.20 4.27 12.70
CA TRP A 69 -22.86 4.63 13.16
C TRP A 69 -21.94 3.40 13.25
N GLU A 70 -20.70 3.57 12.82
CA GLU A 70 -19.70 2.50 12.84
C GLU A 70 -18.53 2.96 13.70
N HIS A 71 -18.13 2.13 14.66
CA HIS A 71 -17.05 2.46 15.59
C HIS A 71 -15.68 2.14 14.97
N TYR A 72 -14.77 3.11 14.97
CA TYR A 72 -13.38 2.89 14.60
C TYR A 72 -12.43 3.73 15.45
N PRO A 73 -11.39 3.12 16.06
CA PRO A 73 -11.11 1.67 16.08
C PRO A 73 -12.21 0.87 16.79
N THR A 74 -12.35 -0.42 16.45
CA THR A 74 -13.35 -1.32 17.06
C THR A 74 -13.23 -1.30 18.59
N GLY A 75 -14.36 -1.16 19.29
CA GLY A 75 -14.39 -1.03 20.75
C GLY A 75 -13.97 0.35 21.28
N GLY A 76 -13.58 1.28 20.40
CA GLY A 76 -13.29 2.67 20.74
C GLY A 76 -14.54 3.55 20.87
N TYR A 77 -14.37 4.71 21.50
CA TYR A 77 -15.44 5.71 21.65
C TYR A 77 -15.68 6.54 20.37
N ASN A 78 -14.75 6.50 19.41
CA ASN A 78 -14.85 7.21 18.15
C ASN A 78 -15.68 6.42 17.15
N PHE A 79 -16.44 7.12 16.32
CA PHE A 79 -17.31 6.53 15.31
C PHE A 79 -17.42 7.45 14.09
N PHE A 80 -17.83 6.88 12.97
CA PHE A 80 -18.18 7.60 11.76
C PHE A 80 -19.60 7.25 11.30
N LEU A 81 -20.15 8.05 10.39
CA LEU A 81 -21.45 7.80 9.77
C LEU A 81 -21.24 7.57 8.26
N PRO A 82 -21.59 6.38 7.74
CA PRO A 82 -21.58 6.08 6.30
C PRO A 82 -22.32 7.16 5.50
N ARG A 83 -21.59 7.86 4.63
CA ARG A 83 -22.10 9.06 3.93
C ARG A 83 -23.26 8.77 2.99
N ASP A 84 -23.27 7.60 2.36
CA ASP A 84 -24.32 7.14 1.45
C ASP A 84 -25.64 6.90 2.20
N LYS A 85 -25.59 6.25 3.37
CA LYS A 85 -26.74 6.01 4.25
C LYS A 85 -27.26 7.31 4.86
N LEU A 86 -26.35 8.18 5.30
CA LEU A 86 -26.68 9.45 5.94
C LEU A 86 -27.53 10.36 5.03
N GLY A 87 -27.25 10.37 3.72
CA GLY A 87 -28.04 11.10 2.73
C GLY A 87 -29.48 10.59 2.58
N GLY A 88 -29.71 9.30 2.78
CA GLY A 88 -31.05 8.70 2.78
C GLY A 88 -31.86 9.01 4.05
N ILE A 89 -31.19 9.27 5.18
CA ILE A 89 -31.84 9.65 6.44
C ILE A 89 -32.27 11.12 6.40
N VAL A 90 -31.40 12.02 5.96
CA VAL A 90 -31.61 13.48 6.11
C VAL A 90 -32.16 14.09 4.81
N THR A 91 -33.30 13.62 4.33
CA THR A 91 -33.88 14.10 3.06
C THR A 91 -34.50 15.49 3.18
N PRO A 92 -34.65 16.27 2.09
CA PRO A 92 -35.23 17.61 2.13
C PRO A 92 -36.63 17.64 2.75
N ASN A 93 -37.44 16.61 2.47
CA ASN A 93 -38.78 16.46 3.03
C ASN A 93 -38.74 16.27 4.54
N ARG A 94 -37.84 15.42 5.04
CA ARG A 94 -37.67 15.22 6.48
C ARG A 94 -37.10 16.45 7.17
N VAL A 95 -36.18 17.17 6.51
CA VAL A 95 -35.68 18.46 7.01
C VAL A 95 -36.82 19.48 7.14
N LEU A 96 -37.73 19.56 6.17
CA LEU A 96 -38.90 20.45 6.27
C LEU A 96 -39.79 20.07 7.45
N GLN A 97 -40.10 18.78 7.62
CA GLN A 97 -40.90 18.30 8.74
C GLN A 97 -40.24 18.63 10.08
N VAL A 98 -38.92 18.45 10.19
CA VAL A 98 -38.15 18.86 11.38
C VAL A 98 -38.33 20.36 11.63
N VAL A 99 -38.08 21.22 10.63
CA VAL A 99 -38.22 22.68 10.74
C VAL A 99 -39.63 23.09 11.16
N GLN A 100 -40.66 22.39 10.68
CA GLN A 100 -42.06 22.65 11.06
C GLN A 100 -42.34 22.34 12.54
N LEU A 101 -41.63 21.38 13.14
CA LEU A 101 -41.78 20.99 14.55
C LEU A 101 -40.98 21.86 15.53
N LEU A 102 -39.91 22.53 15.09
CA LEU A 102 -39.04 23.30 15.98
C LEU A 102 -39.77 24.51 16.58
N THR A 103 -39.62 24.69 17.90
CA THR A 103 -40.22 25.82 18.61
C THR A 103 -39.62 27.15 18.16
N CYS A 104 -38.32 27.20 17.93
CA CYS A 104 -37.64 28.39 17.41
C CYS A 104 -38.15 28.82 16.03
N CYS A 105 -38.71 27.89 15.23
CA CYS A 105 -39.24 28.16 13.90
C CYS A 105 -40.75 28.46 13.88
N LYS A 106 -41.44 28.49 15.03
CA LYS A 106 -42.90 28.72 15.08
C LYS A 106 -43.34 30.06 14.50
N ALA A 107 -42.50 31.09 14.64
CA ALA A 107 -42.79 32.44 14.12
C ALA A 107 -42.61 32.57 12.60
N LEU A 108 -42.00 31.58 11.94
CA LEU A 108 -41.79 31.59 10.50
C LEU A 108 -43.05 31.14 9.75
N SER A 109 -43.36 31.84 8.67
CA SER A 109 -44.38 31.43 7.69
C SER A 109 -43.99 30.12 6.98
N ALA A 110 -44.94 29.48 6.31
CA ALA A 110 -44.67 28.25 5.54
C ALA A 110 -43.59 28.46 4.47
N ALA A 111 -43.64 29.58 3.74
CA ALA A 111 -42.65 29.93 2.72
C ALA A 111 -41.26 30.17 3.31
N GLU A 112 -41.16 30.79 4.49
CA GLU A 112 -39.89 30.98 5.19
C GLU A 112 -39.29 29.66 5.69
N LYS A 113 -40.14 28.71 6.12
CA LYS A 113 -39.69 27.36 6.50
C LYS A 113 -39.16 26.56 5.32
N GLU A 114 -39.79 26.68 4.15
CA GLU A 114 -39.28 26.10 2.90
C GLU A 114 -37.95 26.71 2.49
N LYS A 115 -37.82 28.04 2.57
CA LYS A 115 -36.55 28.73 2.31
C LYS A 115 -35.46 28.31 3.28
N LEU A 116 -35.80 28.07 4.55
CA LEU A 116 -34.86 27.56 5.55
C LEU A 116 -34.45 26.11 5.26
N ARG A 117 -35.38 25.24 4.85
CA ARG A 117 -35.05 23.89 4.35
C ARG A 117 -34.04 23.99 3.21
N ASP A 118 -34.32 24.84 2.23
CA ASP A 118 -33.45 25.00 1.06
C ASP A 118 -32.08 25.55 1.47
N SER A 119 -31.99 26.50 2.39
CA SER A 119 -30.69 26.98 2.87
C SER A 119 -29.90 25.93 3.67
N ILE A 120 -30.57 24.97 4.30
CA ILE A 120 -29.93 23.85 5.00
C ILE A 120 -29.39 22.82 4.00
N CYS A 121 -30.23 22.46 3.02
CA CYS A 121 -30.02 21.35 2.10
C CYS A 121 -29.28 21.74 0.81
N PHE A 122 -29.71 22.83 0.19
CA PHE A 122 -29.32 23.29 -1.15
C PHE A 122 -29.17 24.83 -1.21
N PRO A 123 -28.29 25.43 -0.39
CA PRO A 123 -28.08 26.87 -0.45
C PRO A 123 -27.48 27.29 -1.80
N ASP A 124 -27.77 28.53 -2.21
CA ASP A 124 -27.20 29.13 -3.43
C ASP A 124 -25.66 29.08 -3.44
N ASN A 125 -25.04 29.33 -2.27
CA ASN A 125 -23.62 29.06 -2.04
C ASN A 125 -23.46 27.74 -1.29
N PRO A 126 -22.85 26.69 -1.90
CA PRO A 126 -22.58 25.40 -1.25
C PRO A 126 -21.80 25.49 0.07
N GLU A 127 -20.99 26.52 0.29
CA GLU A 127 -20.27 26.73 1.54
C GLU A 127 -21.19 27.04 2.74
N GLN A 128 -22.42 27.43 2.45
CA GLN A 128 -23.44 27.72 3.45
C GLN A 128 -24.30 26.50 3.80
N GLN A 129 -23.96 25.28 3.33
CA GLN A 129 -24.74 24.07 3.65
C GLN A 129 -24.76 23.81 5.16
N ARG A 130 -25.86 23.28 5.71
CA ARG A 130 -26.04 23.10 7.17
C ARG A 130 -26.66 21.77 7.57
N TRP A 131 -26.77 20.82 6.66
CA TRP A 131 -27.47 19.58 6.95
C TRP A 131 -26.68 18.70 7.91
N LYS A 132 -25.33 18.74 7.88
CA LYS A 132 -24.50 18.05 8.89
C LYS A 132 -24.59 18.72 10.24
N LEU A 133 -24.63 20.06 10.27
CA LEU A 133 -24.93 20.81 11.49
C LEU A 133 -26.29 20.39 12.08
N LEU A 134 -27.33 20.27 11.24
CA LEU A 134 -28.65 19.82 11.69
C LEU A 134 -28.60 18.41 12.29
N VAL A 135 -27.88 17.45 11.66
CA VAL A 135 -27.67 16.10 12.21
C VAL A 135 -27.06 16.16 13.60
N ILE A 136 -25.99 16.94 13.77
CA ILE A 136 -25.31 17.11 15.06
C ILE A 136 -26.27 17.66 16.11
N LEU A 137 -27.06 18.68 15.76
CA LEU A 137 -28.02 19.30 16.68
C LEU A 137 -29.15 18.36 17.07
N LEU A 138 -29.77 17.70 16.09
CA LEU A 138 -30.84 16.72 16.32
C LEU A 138 -30.37 15.64 17.28
N ARG A 139 -29.24 15.02 16.96
CA ARG A 139 -28.73 13.90 17.73
C ARG A 139 -28.38 14.25 19.17
N ASN A 140 -27.94 15.47 19.42
CA ASN A 140 -27.57 15.93 20.75
C ASN A 140 -28.72 16.60 21.53
N GLY A 141 -29.94 16.61 21.00
CA GLY A 141 -31.10 17.26 21.63
C GLY A 141 -30.98 18.79 21.66
N MET A 142 -30.27 19.35 20.69
CA MET A 142 -29.91 20.77 20.60
C MET A 142 -30.55 21.44 19.38
N GLN A 143 -31.53 20.80 18.74
CA GLN A 143 -32.19 21.29 17.52
C GLN A 143 -32.79 22.69 17.62
N GLU A 144 -33.19 23.14 18.82
CA GLU A 144 -33.73 24.49 19.02
C GLU A 144 -32.68 25.61 18.87
N GLN A 145 -31.38 25.27 18.83
CA GLN A 145 -30.29 26.23 18.58
C GLN A 145 -30.11 26.57 17.09
N LEU A 146 -30.83 25.88 16.19
CA LEU A 146 -30.63 25.97 14.74
C LEU A 146 -30.65 27.42 14.23
N LEU A 147 -31.69 28.20 14.53
CA LEU A 147 -31.82 29.56 14.01
C LEU A 147 -30.75 30.51 14.51
N ILE A 148 -30.36 30.41 15.78
CA ILE A 148 -29.31 31.24 16.37
C ILE A 148 -27.97 30.94 15.68
N LEU A 149 -27.64 29.66 15.51
CA LEU A 149 -26.41 29.24 14.82
C LEU A 149 -26.42 29.61 13.33
N CYS A 150 -27.59 29.56 12.67
CA CYS A 150 -27.75 30.09 11.32
C CYS A 150 -27.48 31.60 11.26
N GLY A 151 -27.99 32.37 12.23
CA GLY A 151 -27.75 33.81 12.36
C GLY A 151 -26.30 34.18 12.66
N GLU A 152 -25.58 33.31 13.39
CA GLU A 152 -24.13 33.41 13.61
C GLU A 152 -23.30 32.95 12.41
N GLY A 153 -23.93 32.54 11.30
CA GLY A 153 -23.23 32.10 10.08
C GLY A 153 -22.58 30.72 10.19
N VAL A 154 -22.93 29.90 11.18
CA VAL A 154 -22.40 28.53 11.33
C VAL A 154 -22.87 27.68 10.15
N SER A 155 -21.94 26.96 9.52
CA SER A 155 -22.21 26.04 8.41
C SER A 155 -21.39 24.75 8.51
N ASP A 156 -21.62 23.82 7.59
CA ASP A 156 -20.91 22.54 7.50
C ASP A 156 -19.42 22.71 7.18
N GLN A 157 -19.00 23.90 6.71
CA GLN A 157 -17.58 24.29 6.56
C GLN A 157 -16.92 24.63 7.91
N CYS A 158 -17.70 24.98 8.92
CA CYS A 158 -17.19 25.21 10.27
C CYS A 158 -16.83 23.89 10.98
N LEU A 159 -17.28 22.75 10.44
CA LEU A 159 -17.05 21.41 11.00
C LEU A 159 -15.75 20.78 10.47
N PRO A 160 -15.01 19.99 11.28
CA PRO A 160 -15.33 19.65 12.67
C PRO A 160 -14.98 20.78 13.66
N ILE A 161 -15.80 20.91 14.71
CA ILE A 161 -15.61 21.87 15.79
C ILE A 161 -14.63 21.27 16.81
N ARG A 162 -13.51 21.94 17.06
CA ARG A 162 -12.50 21.48 18.02
C ARG A 162 -12.90 21.77 19.46
N VAL A 163 -12.47 20.94 20.39
CA VAL A 163 -12.54 21.24 21.83
C VAL A 163 -11.28 21.99 22.23
N CYS A 164 -11.40 23.19 22.79
CA CYS A 164 -10.27 23.90 23.37
C CYS A 164 -9.84 23.25 24.70
N GLU A 165 -8.53 23.05 24.91
CA GLU A 165 -7.99 22.79 26.23
C GLU A 165 -8.13 24.06 27.09
N LYS A 166 -8.42 23.87 28.39
CA LYS A 166 -8.45 24.99 29.35
C LYS A 166 -7.12 25.77 29.24
N ASN A 167 -7.20 27.06 28.91
CA ASN A 167 -6.09 28.03 28.76
C ASN A 167 -5.33 28.09 27.43
N LYS A 168 -5.83 27.55 26.30
CA LYS A 168 -5.24 27.81 24.97
C LYS A 168 -6.28 28.34 23.96
N ASN A 169 -6.02 29.52 23.39
CA ASN A 169 -6.70 30.02 22.18
C ASN A 169 -5.97 29.45 20.96
N PRO A 170 -6.63 28.60 20.18
CA PRO A 170 -7.36 29.11 19.01
C PRO A 170 -8.87 28.87 19.08
N PRO A 171 -9.68 29.54 18.22
CA PRO A 171 -11.13 29.34 18.17
C PRO A 171 -11.49 27.88 17.87
N PRO A 172 -12.65 27.39 18.35
CA PRO A 172 -13.08 26.02 18.12
C PRO A 172 -13.46 25.77 16.64
N CYS A 173 -13.76 26.83 15.88
CA CYS A 173 -13.99 26.77 14.44
C CYS A 173 -12.68 26.79 13.66
N ARG A 174 -12.59 25.96 12.60
CA ARG A 174 -11.41 25.90 11.72
C ARG A 174 -11.33 27.03 10.72
N MET A 175 -12.46 27.66 10.39
CA MET A 175 -12.48 28.79 9.50
C MET A 175 -11.79 29.98 10.16
N GLN A 176 -10.72 30.47 9.54
CA GLN A 176 -9.97 31.61 10.06
C GLN A 176 -10.90 32.82 10.18
N GLY A 177 -10.91 33.45 11.36
CA GLY A 177 -11.75 34.62 11.65
C GLY A 177 -13.20 34.29 12.04
N HIS A 178 -13.64 33.04 11.99
CA HIS A 178 -14.96 32.66 12.49
C HIS A 178 -14.94 32.51 14.01
N ARG A 179 -15.94 33.12 14.67
CA ARG A 179 -16.29 32.87 16.08
C ARG A 179 -17.78 32.61 16.18
N HIS A 180 -18.14 31.70 17.07
CA HIS A 180 -19.51 31.25 17.25
C HIS A 180 -19.88 31.42 18.72
N PRO A 181 -20.31 32.64 19.14
CA PRO A 181 -20.57 32.96 20.55
C PRO A 181 -21.43 31.93 21.27
N THR A 182 -22.44 31.39 20.58
CA THR A 182 -23.31 30.35 21.14
C THR A 182 -22.55 29.06 21.46
N ILE A 183 -21.68 28.59 20.54
CA ILE A 183 -20.87 27.38 20.74
C ILE A 183 -19.80 27.63 21.81
N ASP A 184 -19.18 28.82 21.80
CA ASP A 184 -18.14 29.23 22.74
C ASP A 184 -18.68 29.27 24.18
N ALA A 185 -19.94 29.69 24.36
CA ALA A 185 -20.61 29.75 25.66
C ALA A 185 -21.06 28.37 26.20
N TRP A 186 -21.06 27.31 25.39
CA TRP A 186 -21.46 25.98 25.85
C TRP A 186 -20.45 25.39 26.84
N GLY A 187 -20.95 24.75 27.90
CA GLY A 187 -20.09 24.00 28.84
C GLY A 187 -19.38 22.80 28.19
N ASP A 188 -18.32 22.32 28.84
CA ASP A 188 -17.41 21.27 28.34
C ASP A 188 -18.14 20.01 27.83
N LYS A 189 -19.18 19.55 28.54
CA LYS A 189 -19.96 18.37 28.16
C LYS A 189 -20.64 18.53 26.78
N LYS A 190 -21.22 19.69 26.50
CA LYS A 190 -21.86 19.98 25.20
C LYS A 190 -20.81 20.11 24.10
N ARG A 191 -19.70 20.82 24.38
CA ARG A 191 -18.60 20.99 23.41
C ARG A 191 -17.97 19.65 22.99
N ARG A 192 -17.72 18.74 23.93
CA ARG A 192 -17.18 17.40 23.62
C ARG A 192 -18.11 16.58 22.74
N LYS A 193 -19.42 16.59 23.03
CA LYS A 193 -20.44 15.90 22.23
C LYS A 193 -20.49 16.44 20.80
N ILE A 194 -20.57 17.76 20.65
CA ILE A 194 -20.62 18.41 19.33
C ILE A 194 -19.33 18.14 18.55
N SER A 195 -18.17 18.22 19.21
CA SER A 195 -16.89 17.87 18.60
C SER A 195 -16.90 16.45 18.07
N GLN A 196 -17.20 15.46 18.91
CA GLN A 196 -17.24 14.05 18.52
C GLN A 196 -18.17 13.81 17.32
N TRP A 197 -19.41 14.30 17.37
CA TRP A 197 -20.37 14.17 16.27
C TRP A 197 -19.93 14.92 15.02
N SER A 198 -19.24 16.06 15.17
CA SER A 198 -18.72 16.83 14.04
C SER A 198 -17.61 16.08 13.30
N TYR A 199 -16.74 15.36 14.01
CA TYR A 199 -15.77 14.46 13.39
C TYR A 199 -16.45 13.25 12.73
N ALA A 200 -17.49 12.69 13.35
CA ALA A 200 -18.23 11.56 12.80
C ALA A 200 -18.91 11.88 11.45
N VAL A 201 -19.62 13.01 11.34
CA VAL A 201 -20.27 13.45 10.07
C VAL A 201 -19.27 13.98 9.02
N LYS A 202 -18.03 14.26 9.42
CA LYS A 202 -16.95 14.74 8.53
C LYS A 202 -15.89 13.66 8.28
N SER A 203 -16.13 12.41 8.66
CA SER A 203 -15.18 11.32 8.40
C SER A 203 -14.75 11.30 6.93
N PRO A 204 -13.45 11.08 6.62
CA PRO A 204 -12.89 11.27 5.28
C PRO A 204 -13.64 10.55 4.15
N TYR A 205 -13.67 11.19 2.98
CA TYR A 205 -14.07 10.58 1.73
C TYR A 205 -12.85 10.50 0.81
N PHE A 206 -12.37 9.29 0.54
CA PHE A 206 -11.16 9.08 -0.26
C PHE A 206 -11.49 8.89 -1.73
N THR A 207 -10.90 9.70 -2.59
CA THR A 207 -11.03 9.55 -4.03
C THR A 207 -9.76 10.01 -4.72
N ARG A 208 -9.62 9.61 -5.97
CA ARG A 208 -8.52 9.99 -6.83
C ARG A 208 -9.05 10.84 -7.97
N LEU A 209 -8.58 12.08 -8.07
CA LEU A 209 -8.90 12.96 -9.18
C LEU A 209 -8.25 12.43 -10.47
N THR A 210 -8.98 12.47 -11.59
CA THR A 210 -8.49 11.96 -12.87
C THR A 210 -7.14 12.61 -13.23
N GLY A 211 -6.13 11.78 -13.47
CA GLY A 211 -4.77 12.22 -13.81
C GLY A 211 -3.95 12.80 -12.66
N HIS A 212 -4.44 12.76 -11.43
CA HIS A 212 -3.74 13.25 -10.23
C HIS A 212 -3.74 12.20 -9.12
N HIS A 213 -2.76 12.26 -8.23
CA HIS A 213 -2.72 11.50 -6.99
C HIS A 213 -3.27 12.34 -5.84
N SER A 214 -4.11 11.76 -4.97
CA SER A 214 -4.66 12.49 -3.83
C SER A 214 -3.85 12.23 -2.55
N HIS A 215 -3.49 13.31 -1.85
CA HIS A 215 -2.88 13.25 -0.52
C HIS A 215 -3.75 14.00 0.49
N TYR A 216 -4.30 13.30 1.48
CA TYR A 216 -5.18 13.91 2.49
C TYR A 216 -4.42 14.31 3.74
N ILE A 217 -4.71 15.51 4.24
CA ILE A 217 -4.17 15.99 5.51
C ILE A 217 -5.26 15.91 6.58
N LEU A 218 -5.08 14.97 7.49
CA LEU A 218 -5.99 14.66 8.58
C LEU A 218 -5.39 15.06 9.93
N GLU A 219 -6.24 15.10 10.95
CA GLU A 219 -5.90 15.40 12.34
C GLU A 219 -6.22 14.20 13.23
N ASP A 220 -5.62 14.18 14.42
CA ASP A 220 -5.73 13.09 15.40
C ASP A 220 -7.17 12.64 15.73
N ASN A 221 -8.13 13.58 15.70
CA ASN A 221 -9.53 13.29 16.00
C ASN A 221 -10.34 12.81 14.77
N ASP A 222 -9.75 12.83 13.57
CA ASP A 222 -10.44 12.34 12.38
C ASP A 222 -10.60 10.82 12.45
N VAL A 223 -11.84 10.37 12.33
CA VAL A 223 -12.17 8.95 12.37
C VAL A 223 -12.09 8.39 10.96
N LEU A 224 -11.15 7.48 10.72
CA LEU A 224 -11.05 6.77 9.44
C LEU A 224 -12.30 5.90 9.23
N PRO A 225 -12.86 5.85 8.01
CA PRO A 225 -14.08 5.11 7.70
C PRO A 225 -13.81 3.61 7.49
N ILE A 226 -13.13 2.98 8.46
CA ILE A 226 -12.74 1.57 8.43
C ILE A 226 -13.76 0.78 9.26
N LYS A 227 -14.40 -0.22 8.64
CA LYS A 227 -15.38 -1.09 9.30
C LYS A 227 -14.73 -2.27 9.99
N LYS A 228 -13.69 -2.82 9.37
CA LYS A 228 -12.95 -3.98 9.87
C LYS A 228 -11.49 -3.84 9.53
N THR A 229 -10.66 -4.34 10.44
CA THR A 229 -9.24 -4.54 10.23
C THR A 229 -8.98 -6.03 10.38
N ARG A 230 -8.17 -6.59 9.47
CA ARG A 230 -7.65 -7.94 9.59
C ARG A 230 -6.16 -7.93 9.24
N GLU A 231 -5.49 -8.98 9.65
CA GLU A 231 -4.07 -9.17 9.37
C GLU A 231 -3.88 -9.49 7.89
N ARG A 232 -2.71 -9.16 7.34
CA ARG A 232 -2.31 -9.69 6.05
C ARG A 232 -1.96 -11.17 6.26
N LEU A 233 -2.55 -12.05 5.47
CA LEU A 233 -2.15 -13.46 5.41
C LEU A 233 -0.74 -13.53 4.80
N SER A 234 0.29 -13.34 5.61
CA SER A 234 1.62 -13.83 5.30
C SER A 234 1.68 -15.29 5.74
N SER A 235 2.42 -16.15 5.03
CA SER A 235 2.60 -17.53 5.50
C SER A 235 3.33 -17.51 6.84
N PRO A 236 2.74 -18.01 7.95
CA PRO A 236 3.44 -18.11 9.24
C PRO A 236 4.62 -19.10 9.20
N ASP A 237 4.72 -19.90 8.13
CA ASP A 237 5.73 -20.95 7.98
C ASP A 237 6.90 -20.54 7.07
N ALA A 238 7.02 -19.26 6.68
CA ALA A 238 8.24 -18.80 6.04
C ALA A 238 9.41 -19.19 6.97
N PRO A 239 10.38 -19.98 6.51
CA PRO A 239 11.29 -20.70 7.38
C PRO A 239 12.14 -19.71 8.18
N THR A 240 11.72 -19.55 9.44
CA THR A 240 12.30 -18.70 10.48
C THR A 240 13.61 -19.29 11.02
N ALA A 241 14.52 -19.69 10.14
CA ALA A 241 15.90 -19.90 10.53
C ALA A 241 16.56 -18.51 10.69
N HIS A 242 16.35 -17.92 11.87
CA HIS A 242 16.96 -16.69 12.40
C HIS A 242 16.35 -15.32 12.05
N GLN A 243 15.16 -15.26 11.45
CA GLN A 243 14.34 -14.06 11.64
C GLN A 243 13.85 -14.07 13.10
N LYS A 244 14.11 -13.00 13.86
CA LYS A 244 13.16 -12.66 14.94
C LYS A 244 11.81 -12.58 14.24
N PRO A 245 10.73 -13.19 14.78
CA PRO A 245 9.41 -12.98 14.21
C PRO A 245 9.23 -11.48 14.06
N GLU A 246 8.68 -11.04 12.92
CA GLU A 246 8.05 -9.73 12.82
C GLU A 246 7.19 -9.61 14.09
N THR A 247 7.63 -8.79 15.05
CA THR A 247 7.03 -8.84 16.38
C THR A 247 5.63 -8.28 16.26
N GLU A 248 4.63 -9.16 16.39
CA GLU A 248 3.25 -8.75 16.60
C GLU A 248 3.21 -7.78 17.79
N ASN A 249 2.72 -6.57 17.54
CA ASN A 249 2.30 -5.70 18.63
C ASN A 249 0.96 -6.24 19.20
N GLU A 250 0.53 -5.74 20.36
CA GLU A 250 -0.75 -6.12 21.01
C GLU A 250 -2.00 -5.88 20.12
N GLN A 251 -1.84 -5.34 18.91
CA GLN A 251 -2.89 -5.10 17.91
C GLN A 251 -2.73 -5.92 16.60
N GLY A 252 -1.83 -6.91 16.56
CA GLY A 252 -1.79 -7.94 15.50
C GLY A 252 -1.28 -7.46 14.14
N ALA A 253 -0.28 -6.58 14.10
CA ALA A 253 0.20 -6.01 12.85
C ALA A 253 1.57 -6.54 12.39
N ILE A 254 1.74 -6.67 11.06
CA ILE A 254 3.01 -7.06 10.45
C ILE A 254 3.98 -5.89 10.48
N VAL A 255 4.98 -6.01 11.33
CA VAL A 255 6.04 -5.01 11.52
C VAL A 255 7.23 -5.38 10.65
N SER A 256 7.32 -4.80 9.45
CA SER A 256 8.62 -4.67 8.78
C SER A 256 9.46 -3.64 9.54
N GLY A 257 10.79 -3.68 9.48
CA GLY A 257 11.66 -2.75 10.22
C GLY A 257 11.37 -1.24 10.02
N PHE A 258 10.58 -0.87 9.00
CA PHE A 258 10.32 0.52 8.60
C PHE A 258 8.84 0.90 8.47
N SER A 259 7.92 -0.06 8.49
CA SER A 259 6.49 0.17 8.32
C SER A 259 5.63 -0.99 8.81
N GLU A 260 4.37 -0.68 9.07
CA GLU A 260 3.34 -1.63 9.50
C GLU A 260 2.25 -1.73 8.42
N VAL A 261 1.90 -2.95 7.99
CA VAL A 261 0.86 -3.17 6.96
C VAL A 261 -0.32 -3.94 7.55
N ARG A 262 -1.53 -3.41 7.35
CA ARG A 262 -2.80 -4.02 7.81
C ARG A 262 -3.79 -4.09 6.66
N ILE A 263 -4.65 -5.12 6.61
CA ILE A 263 -5.76 -5.17 5.66
C ILE A 263 -6.97 -4.47 6.29
N VAL A 264 -7.56 -3.51 5.58
CA VAL A 264 -8.71 -2.74 6.04
C VAL A 264 -9.89 -2.85 5.08
N GLU A 265 -11.09 -2.96 5.64
CA GLU A 265 -12.36 -2.83 4.91
C GLU A 265 -12.86 -1.39 5.09
N LEU A 266 -12.84 -0.59 4.01
CA LEU A 266 -13.43 0.75 4.02
C LEU A 266 -14.93 0.67 3.77
N ASP A 267 -15.70 1.53 4.44
CA ASP A 267 -17.12 1.69 4.12
C ASP A 267 -17.32 2.22 2.68
N GLU A 268 -18.23 1.61 1.92
CA GLU A 268 -18.46 1.93 0.51
C GLU A 268 -18.97 3.36 0.28
N GLY A 269 -19.59 3.99 1.28
CA GLY A 269 -19.98 5.40 1.23
C GLY A 269 -18.81 6.37 1.34
N HIS A 270 -17.61 5.88 1.64
CA HIS A 270 -16.44 6.69 2.00
C HIS A 270 -15.30 6.68 0.98
N TYR A 271 -15.49 6.06 -0.18
CA TYR A 271 -14.51 6.18 -1.26
C TYR A 271 -15.12 6.12 -2.65
N ASP A 272 -14.39 6.62 -3.63
CA ASP A 272 -14.64 6.42 -5.07
C ASP A 272 -13.30 6.41 -5.79
N PHE A 273 -12.84 5.20 -6.11
CA PHE A 273 -11.58 4.97 -6.80
C PHE A 273 -11.87 4.34 -8.18
N PRO A 274 -11.15 4.73 -9.24
CA PRO A 274 -11.31 4.10 -10.54
C PRO A 274 -11.03 2.59 -10.48
N GLU A 275 -11.86 1.78 -11.15
CA GLU A 275 -11.66 0.31 -11.21
C GLU A 275 -10.26 -0.08 -11.72
N SER A 276 -9.68 0.73 -12.61
CA SER A 276 -8.30 0.55 -13.10
C SER A 276 -7.22 0.61 -12.02
N ASP A 277 -7.50 1.30 -10.90
CA ASP A 277 -6.57 1.46 -9.78
C ASP A 277 -6.76 0.38 -8.71
N LEU A 278 -7.92 -0.27 -8.71
CA LEU A 278 -8.31 -1.26 -7.72
C LEU A 278 -7.94 -2.69 -8.13
N GLY A 279 -7.57 -2.88 -9.40
CA GLY A 279 -7.44 -4.21 -9.99
C GLY A 279 -8.80 -4.88 -10.18
N SER A 280 -8.83 -6.06 -10.78
CA SER A 280 -10.04 -6.86 -10.97
C SER A 280 -10.57 -7.37 -9.63
N TRP A 281 -11.34 -6.55 -8.92
CA TRP A 281 -12.02 -6.96 -7.70
C TRP A 281 -13.43 -7.43 -8.03
N ASN A 282 -13.76 -8.63 -7.56
CA ASN A 282 -15.09 -9.20 -7.72
C ASN A 282 -15.98 -8.85 -6.51
N ARG A 283 -17.10 -8.18 -6.75
CA ARG A 283 -18.17 -7.94 -5.74
C ARG A 283 -18.66 -9.24 -5.08
N LYS A 284 -18.49 -10.39 -5.75
CA LYS A 284 -18.90 -11.71 -5.22
C LYS A 284 -18.10 -12.16 -3.98
N ARG A 285 -16.88 -11.63 -3.74
CA ARG A 285 -16.04 -11.97 -2.57
C ARG A 285 -16.41 -11.21 -1.28
N GLY A 286 -17.48 -10.40 -1.31
CA GLY A 286 -17.87 -9.56 -0.17
C GLY A 286 -17.27 -8.16 -0.25
N PRO A 287 -17.20 -7.41 0.85
CA PRO A 287 -16.83 -6.00 0.85
C PRO A 287 -15.37 -5.78 0.44
N ARG A 288 -15.09 -4.62 -0.17
CA ARG A 288 -13.78 -4.30 -0.74
C ARG A 288 -12.74 -4.05 0.35
N GLN A 289 -11.54 -4.57 0.12
CA GLN A 289 -10.44 -4.53 1.08
C GLN A 289 -9.21 -3.85 0.48
N PHE A 290 -8.43 -3.21 1.33
CA PHE A 290 -7.23 -2.46 0.98
C PHE A 290 -6.07 -2.83 1.90
N ALA A 291 -4.85 -2.76 1.39
CA ALA A 291 -3.65 -2.81 2.23
C ALA A 291 -3.29 -1.39 2.68
N LEU A 292 -3.32 -1.15 3.98
CA LEU A 292 -2.96 0.13 4.60
C LEU A 292 -1.57 0.01 5.24
N LYS A 293 -0.60 0.72 4.66
CA LYS A 293 0.79 0.79 5.14
C LYS A 293 0.99 2.08 5.95
N GLU A 294 1.30 1.93 7.23
CA GLU A 294 1.73 3.00 8.14
C GLU A 294 3.26 3.05 8.17
N LEU A 295 3.85 4.22 7.91
CA LEU A 295 5.30 4.39 8.04
C LEU A 295 5.71 4.60 9.50
N HIS A 296 6.80 3.96 9.94
CA HIS A 296 7.39 4.26 11.25
C HIS A 296 8.06 5.64 11.28
N SER A 297 8.57 6.08 10.13
CA SER A 297 9.19 7.40 10.00
C SER A 297 8.13 8.50 10.09
N LYS A 298 8.39 9.49 10.96
CA LYS A 298 7.61 10.72 11.06
C LYS A 298 8.15 11.84 10.16
N ASP A 299 9.15 11.54 9.35
CA ASP A 299 9.79 12.51 8.44
C ASP A 299 9.05 12.62 7.11
N SER A 300 8.60 13.84 6.79
CA SER A 300 7.90 14.18 5.56
C SER A 300 8.77 13.96 4.31
N GLU A 301 10.09 14.14 4.40
CA GLU A 301 10.97 13.98 3.23
C GLU A 301 11.10 12.51 2.84
N THR A 302 11.23 11.63 3.84
CA THR A 302 11.23 10.18 3.63
C THR A 302 9.92 9.72 2.98
N PHE A 303 8.77 10.18 3.49
CA PHE A 303 7.47 9.89 2.88
C PHE A 303 7.37 10.43 1.44
N SER A 304 7.75 11.69 1.22
CA SER A 304 7.70 12.33 -0.10
C SER A 304 8.59 11.61 -1.12
N ALA A 305 9.76 11.12 -0.69
CA ALA A 305 10.65 10.33 -1.52
C ALA A 305 10.07 8.96 -1.92
N GLU A 306 9.39 8.27 -0.99
CA GLU A 306 8.71 7.01 -1.29
C GLU A 306 7.53 7.24 -2.24
N LEU A 307 6.71 8.27 -1.98
CA LEU A 307 5.62 8.67 -2.87
C LEU A 307 6.11 9.02 -4.28
N ALA A 308 7.21 9.78 -4.39
CA ALA A 308 7.80 10.11 -5.69
C ALA A 308 8.21 8.87 -6.51
N SER A 309 8.63 7.81 -5.82
CA SER A 309 9.01 6.54 -6.44
C SER A 309 7.78 5.77 -6.91
N LEU A 310 6.71 5.75 -6.09
CA LEU A 310 5.45 5.07 -6.41
C LEU A 310 4.68 5.73 -7.55
N MET A 311 4.61 7.07 -7.59
CA MET A 311 3.82 7.78 -8.60
C MET A 311 4.35 7.56 -10.02
N ARG A 312 5.67 7.54 -10.22
CA ARG A 312 6.25 7.37 -11.57
C ARG A 312 6.03 5.99 -12.17
N VAL A 313 5.89 4.98 -11.30
CA VAL A 313 5.55 3.62 -11.70
C VAL A 313 4.13 3.54 -12.26
N GLN A 314 3.21 4.39 -11.77
CA GLN A 314 1.81 4.37 -12.22
C GLN A 314 1.63 4.86 -13.66
N ASP A 315 2.44 5.82 -14.10
CA ASP A 315 2.33 6.45 -15.42
C ASP A 315 2.64 5.48 -16.58
N GLN A 316 3.29 4.34 -16.30
CA GLN A 316 3.78 3.41 -17.31
C GLN A 316 2.81 2.26 -17.64
N GLY A 317 1.63 2.22 -17.00
CA GLY A 317 0.57 1.25 -17.33
C GLY A 317 0.88 -0.21 -17.02
N SER A 318 2.03 -0.55 -16.44
CA SER A 318 2.37 -1.93 -16.09
C SER A 318 1.48 -2.43 -14.95
N LYS A 319 0.85 -3.60 -15.15
CA LYS A 319 0.10 -4.31 -14.09
C LYS A 319 0.99 -5.04 -13.10
N HIS A 320 2.30 -5.12 -13.35
CA HIS A 320 3.28 -5.89 -12.57
C HIS A 320 4.08 -5.05 -11.58
N LEU A 321 3.67 -3.80 -11.35
CA LEU A 321 4.24 -2.92 -10.34
C LEU A 321 3.11 -2.34 -9.48
N ILE A 322 3.28 -2.34 -8.16
CA ILE A 322 2.20 -1.92 -7.24
C ILE A 322 1.84 -0.46 -7.45
N LYS A 323 0.54 -0.16 -7.43
CA LYS A 323 0.00 1.19 -7.60
C LYS A 323 -0.58 1.66 -6.27
N VAL A 324 -0.15 2.83 -5.81
CA VAL A 324 -0.75 3.51 -4.65
C VAL A 324 -2.11 4.10 -5.02
N VAL A 325 -3.16 3.79 -4.26
CA VAL A 325 -4.52 4.28 -4.53
C VAL A 325 -4.67 5.72 -4.01
N VAL A 326 -4.29 5.93 -2.76
CA VAL A 326 -4.38 7.21 -2.06
C VAL A 326 -3.32 7.26 -0.96
N THR A 327 -2.95 8.47 -0.57
CA THR A 327 -2.10 8.66 0.62
C THR A 327 -2.73 9.65 1.58
N PHE A 328 -2.36 9.57 2.84
CA PHE A 328 -2.77 10.57 3.82
C PHE A 328 -1.78 10.69 4.97
N GLU A 329 -1.80 11.83 5.63
CA GLU A 329 -1.09 12.08 6.88
C GLU A 329 -2.08 12.35 8.01
N ILE A 330 -1.78 11.88 9.21
CA ILE A 330 -2.52 12.22 10.43
C ILE A 330 -1.60 13.03 11.32
N ARG A 331 -1.96 14.30 11.54
CA ARG A 331 -1.22 15.21 12.42
C ARG A 331 -1.67 15.02 13.86
N GLN A 332 -0.75 14.57 14.70
CA GLN A 332 -0.98 14.34 16.13
C GLN A 332 -0.09 15.25 16.97
N ALA A 333 -0.41 15.39 18.26
CA ALA A 333 0.40 16.19 19.19
C ALA A 333 1.86 15.69 19.29
N GLN A 334 2.07 14.38 19.09
CA GLN A 334 3.36 13.69 19.22
C GLN A 334 4.09 13.52 17.87
N GLY A 335 3.58 14.15 16.80
CA GLY A 335 4.14 14.11 15.45
C GLY A 335 3.14 13.66 14.39
N THR A 336 3.58 13.64 13.13
CA THR A 336 2.77 13.22 11.99
C THR A 336 3.00 11.74 11.69
N LYS A 337 1.91 11.02 11.42
CA LYS A 337 1.94 9.65 10.88
C LYS A 337 1.57 9.68 9.41
N TYR A 338 2.27 8.88 8.59
CA TYR A 338 2.05 8.82 7.15
C TYR A 338 1.54 7.46 6.71
N TYR A 339 0.60 7.47 5.78
CA TYR A 339 -0.11 6.29 5.33
C TYR A 339 -0.14 6.20 3.80
N PHE A 340 0.08 5.00 3.30
CA PHE A 340 -0.17 4.60 1.91
C PHE A 340 -1.27 3.55 1.87
N MET A 341 -2.20 3.71 0.95
CA MET A 341 -3.25 2.73 0.69
C MET A 341 -3.03 2.08 -0.66
N PHE A 342 -3.05 0.76 -0.71
CA PHE A 342 -2.82 -0.05 -1.89
C PHE A 342 -4.00 -1.02 -2.13
N PRO A 343 -4.16 -1.55 -3.36
CA PRO A 343 -5.02 -2.70 -3.59
C PRO A 343 -4.61 -3.87 -2.70
N CYS A 344 -5.59 -4.62 -2.20
CA CYS A 344 -5.33 -5.81 -1.41
C CYS A 344 -4.99 -6.98 -2.33
N ALA A 345 -3.75 -7.48 -2.24
CA ALA A 345 -3.35 -8.74 -2.87
C ALA A 345 -3.98 -9.94 -2.15
N GLN A 346 -4.07 -11.08 -2.84
CA GLN A 346 -4.44 -12.36 -2.23
C GLN A 346 -3.34 -12.84 -1.29
N GLY A 347 -2.07 -12.65 -1.68
CA GLY A 347 -0.91 -13.04 -0.90
C GLY A 347 0.38 -12.48 -1.48
N ASP A 348 1.51 -12.90 -0.93
CA ASP A 348 2.81 -12.82 -1.60
C ASP A 348 3.11 -14.11 -2.39
N LEU A 349 4.28 -14.16 -3.01
CA LEU A 349 4.72 -15.30 -3.82
C LEU A 349 4.91 -16.57 -2.97
N TRP A 350 5.26 -16.44 -1.69
CA TRP A 350 5.33 -17.56 -0.75
C TRP A 350 3.93 -18.18 -0.54
N LEU A 351 2.91 -17.36 -0.25
CA LEU A 351 1.55 -17.86 -0.12
C LEU A 351 1.06 -18.53 -1.42
N PHE A 352 1.36 -17.92 -2.58
CA PHE A 352 1.04 -18.53 -3.87
C PHE A 352 1.64 -19.93 -4.03
N TRP A 353 2.92 -20.11 -3.68
CA TRP A 353 3.60 -21.40 -3.76
C TRP A 353 2.97 -22.45 -2.82
N LYS A 354 2.59 -22.03 -1.61
CA LYS A 354 1.95 -22.87 -0.60
C LYS A 354 0.58 -23.36 -1.04
N GLU A 355 -0.24 -22.47 -1.57
CA GLU A 355 -1.60 -22.79 -2.02
C GLU A 355 -1.61 -23.66 -3.28
N HIS A 356 -0.62 -23.49 -4.16
CA HIS A 356 -0.53 -24.20 -5.43
C HIS A 356 0.52 -25.31 -5.43
N GLN A 357 0.57 -26.14 -4.39
CA GLN A 357 1.64 -27.14 -4.22
C GLN A 357 1.43 -28.43 -5.02
N GLN A 358 0.20 -28.75 -5.46
CA GLN A 358 -0.07 -30.01 -6.15
C GLN A 358 0.62 -30.05 -7.51
N ARG A 359 1.29 -31.16 -7.85
CA ARG A 359 1.97 -31.31 -9.15
C ARG A 359 1.03 -31.05 -10.33
N SER A 360 -0.23 -31.48 -10.24
CA SER A 360 -1.29 -31.24 -11.24
C SER A 360 -1.63 -29.77 -11.45
N GLN A 361 -1.36 -28.91 -10.46
CA GLN A 361 -1.57 -27.45 -10.54
C GLN A 361 -0.28 -26.72 -10.95
N ARG A 362 0.89 -27.22 -10.52
CA ARG A 362 2.20 -26.57 -10.79
C ARG A 362 2.65 -26.74 -12.23
N ILE A 363 2.72 -27.98 -12.71
CA ILE A 363 3.33 -28.29 -14.02
C ILE A 363 2.62 -27.59 -15.20
N PRO A 364 1.28 -27.48 -15.23
CA PRO A 364 0.61 -26.74 -16.30
C PRO A 364 0.94 -25.23 -16.34
N ARG A 365 1.48 -24.66 -15.26
CA ARG A 365 1.76 -23.22 -15.14
C ARG A 365 3.08 -22.79 -15.81
N ALA A 366 3.77 -23.64 -16.58
CA ALA A 366 5.03 -23.25 -17.22
C ALA A 366 4.89 -22.03 -18.15
N LEU A 367 3.84 -22.00 -18.98
CA LEU A 367 3.56 -20.87 -19.86
C LEU A 367 3.30 -19.60 -19.04
N TRP A 368 2.40 -19.68 -18.07
CA TRP A 368 2.14 -18.61 -17.11
C TRP A 368 3.42 -18.10 -16.43
N MET A 369 4.23 -18.99 -15.86
CA MET A 369 5.49 -18.66 -15.18
C MET A 369 6.45 -17.92 -16.10
N SER A 370 6.59 -18.37 -17.36
CA SER A 370 7.44 -17.70 -18.35
C SER A 370 6.99 -16.25 -18.63
N GLN A 371 5.68 -16.02 -18.69
CA GLN A 371 5.11 -14.70 -18.89
C GLN A 371 5.29 -13.82 -17.65
N GLN A 372 4.99 -14.34 -16.45
CA GLN A 372 5.12 -13.58 -15.21
C GLN A 372 6.57 -13.16 -14.96
N VAL A 373 7.54 -14.07 -15.12
CA VAL A 373 8.97 -13.76 -14.90
C VAL A 373 9.47 -12.71 -15.89
N SER A 374 9.11 -12.82 -17.18
CA SER A 374 9.41 -11.79 -18.19
C SER A 374 8.82 -10.44 -17.77
N CYS A 375 7.56 -10.41 -17.36
CA CYS A 375 6.87 -9.20 -16.94
C CYS A 375 7.45 -8.57 -15.66
N LEU A 376 7.87 -9.39 -14.68
CA LEU A 376 8.58 -8.93 -13.49
C LEU A 376 9.93 -8.30 -13.85
N ALA A 377 10.71 -8.93 -14.74
CA ALA A 377 11.97 -8.37 -15.23
C ALA A 377 11.76 -7.04 -15.96
N LYS A 378 10.70 -6.93 -16.78
CA LYS A 378 10.30 -5.65 -17.41
C LYS A 378 9.95 -4.60 -16.37
N GLY A 379 9.18 -4.97 -15.35
CA GLY A 379 8.85 -4.09 -14.22
C GLY A 379 10.11 -3.57 -13.52
N LEU A 380 11.06 -4.46 -13.23
CA LEU A 380 12.34 -4.10 -12.61
C LEU A 380 13.17 -3.17 -13.51
N MET A 381 13.23 -3.43 -14.82
CA MET A 381 13.92 -2.57 -15.79
C MET A 381 13.28 -1.18 -15.88
N LEU A 382 11.94 -1.11 -15.92
CA LEU A 382 11.21 0.16 -15.93
C LEU A 382 11.56 0.98 -14.68
N PHE A 383 11.58 0.34 -13.51
CA PHE A 383 11.98 0.99 -12.27
C PHE A 383 13.43 1.51 -12.31
N HIS A 384 14.37 0.71 -12.83
CA HIS A 384 15.77 1.10 -13.01
C HIS A 384 15.94 2.31 -13.93
N ASN A 385 15.21 2.36 -15.04
CA ASN A 385 15.31 3.43 -16.04
C ASN A 385 14.67 4.74 -15.56
N GLU A 386 13.50 4.67 -14.94
CA GLU A 386 12.81 5.86 -14.44
C GLU A 386 13.59 6.56 -13.34
N ARG A 387 14.23 5.78 -12.47
CA ARG A 387 15.00 6.33 -11.37
C ARG A 387 16.31 6.96 -11.83
N ASP A 388 16.92 6.43 -12.90
CA ASP A 388 18.04 7.06 -13.59
C ASP A 388 17.66 8.45 -14.14
N HIS A 389 16.53 8.52 -14.84
CA HIS A 389 16.00 9.78 -15.35
C HIS A 389 15.66 10.77 -14.22
N HIS A 390 15.08 10.28 -13.11
CA HIS A 390 14.81 11.08 -11.91
C HIS A 390 16.09 11.69 -11.31
N LEU A 391 17.15 10.90 -11.16
CA LEU A 391 18.42 11.36 -10.58
C LEU A 391 19.11 12.39 -11.48
N LYS A 392 19.02 12.20 -12.80
CA LYS A 392 19.50 13.18 -13.79
C LYS A 392 18.74 14.50 -13.69
N LEU A 393 17.43 14.47 -13.45
CA LEU A 393 16.60 15.67 -13.23
C LEU A 393 16.89 16.37 -11.89
N MET A 394 17.22 15.61 -10.84
CA MET A 394 17.53 16.12 -9.49
C MET A 394 18.95 16.73 -9.36
N GLY A 395 19.74 16.75 -10.42
CA GLY A 395 21.14 17.17 -10.40
C GLY A 395 21.34 18.67 -10.21
N LYS A 396 21.31 19.18 -8.95
CA LYS A 396 22.02 20.41 -8.50
C LYS A 396 22.04 20.71 -6.99
N SER A 397 21.81 19.75 -6.09
CA SER A 397 22.01 19.98 -4.64
C SER A 397 22.62 18.79 -3.91
N HIS A 398 23.91 18.56 -4.14
CA HIS A 398 24.88 18.14 -3.12
C HIS A 398 26.27 18.19 -3.77
N ASN A 399 26.97 19.30 -3.53
CA ASN A 399 28.36 19.48 -3.93
C ASN A 399 29.23 18.71 -2.93
N THR A 400 29.40 17.40 -3.12
CA THR A 400 30.50 16.64 -2.50
C THR A 400 31.28 15.99 -3.63
N GLY A 401 32.56 16.33 -3.73
CA GLY A 401 33.41 16.11 -4.91
C GLY A 401 33.81 14.67 -5.22
N HIS A 402 32.95 13.67 -5.04
CA HIS A 402 33.23 12.27 -5.36
C HIS A 402 32.12 11.63 -6.23
N GLY A 403 32.46 11.37 -7.50
CA GLY A 403 31.83 10.38 -8.37
C GLY A 403 30.34 10.55 -8.70
N LYS A 404 29.99 11.45 -9.63
CA LYS A 404 28.61 11.67 -10.12
C LYS A 404 27.90 10.39 -10.60
N ASP A 405 28.64 9.46 -11.21
CA ASP A 405 28.05 8.23 -11.78
C ASP A 405 27.72 7.17 -10.71
N GLN A 406 28.52 7.07 -9.65
CA GLN A 406 28.33 6.08 -8.58
C GLN A 406 27.07 6.36 -7.75
N GLN A 407 26.75 7.64 -7.57
CA GLN A 407 25.59 8.05 -6.80
C GLN A 407 24.29 7.74 -7.56
N ALA A 408 24.28 7.89 -8.89
CA ALA A 408 23.14 7.55 -9.74
C ALA A 408 22.81 6.03 -9.73
N GLU A 409 23.84 5.16 -9.74
CA GLU A 409 23.65 3.70 -9.69
C GLU A 409 23.11 3.21 -8.33
N LEU A 410 23.61 3.75 -7.22
CA LEU A 410 23.12 3.44 -5.87
C LEU A 410 21.68 3.88 -5.65
N TYR A 411 21.31 5.03 -6.22
CA TYR A 411 19.98 5.58 -6.09
C TYR A 411 19.01 5.03 -7.14
N GLY A 412 19.37 4.14 -8.07
CA GLY A 412 18.47 3.62 -9.12
C GLY A 412 17.89 2.22 -8.91
N ARG A 413 18.27 1.55 -7.81
CA ARG A 413 17.92 0.14 -7.51
C ARG A 413 16.67 0.00 -6.64
N HIS A 414 16.00 -1.15 -6.74
CA HIS A 414 14.95 -1.59 -5.83
C HIS A 414 15.54 -1.84 -4.43
N GLY A 415 16.54 -2.74 -4.37
CA GLY A 415 17.37 -2.96 -3.20
C GLY A 415 16.77 -3.81 -2.07
N ASP A 416 15.67 -4.51 -2.35
CA ASP A 416 15.00 -5.48 -1.47
C ASP A 416 14.15 -6.43 -2.33
N MET A 417 14.71 -6.96 -3.42
CA MET A 417 14.01 -7.93 -4.27
C MET A 417 13.99 -9.28 -3.57
N LYS A 418 12.80 -9.77 -3.21
CA LYS A 418 12.56 -11.03 -2.50
C LYS A 418 11.13 -11.52 -2.76
N ALA A 419 10.83 -12.77 -2.43
CA ALA A 419 9.53 -13.37 -2.71
C ALA A 419 8.37 -12.70 -1.94
N GLU A 420 8.63 -12.20 -0.73
CA GLU A 420 7.68 -11.48 0.13
C GLU A 420 7.27 -10.12 -0.46
N ASN A 421 8.15 -9.52 -1.27
CA ASN A 421 7.92 -8.25 -1.99
C ASN A 421 7.39 -8.47 -3.41
N ILE A 422 6.98 -9.70 -3.76
CA ILE A 422 6.24 -10.01 -4.98
C ILE A 422 4.84 -10.45 -4.58
N LEU A 423 3.87 -9.59 -4.83
CA LEU A 423 2.47 -9.79 -4.50
C LEU A 423 1.80 -10.65 -5.57
N TRP A 424 0.95 -11.58 -5.15
CA TRP A 424 0.08 -12.37 -6.00
C TRP A 424 -1.34 -11.80 -5.97
N PHE A 425 -1.83 -11.54 -7.17
CA PHE A 425 -3.21 -11.16 -7.41
C PHE A 425 -3.94 -12.19 -8.27
N GLU A 426 -5.23 -12.31 -8.05
CA GLU A 426 -6.12 -13.26 -8.72
C GLU A 426 -7.38 -12.59 -9.27
N GLU A 427 -7.73 -12.88 -10.52
CA GLU A 427 -8.94 -12.45 -11.23
C GLU A 427 -9.91 -13.63 -11.36
N GLU A 428 -10.91 -13.68 -10.49
CA GLU A 428 -11.80 -14.84 -10.40
C GLU A 428 -12.64 -15.12 -11.64
N ASP A 429 -13.13 -14.07 -12.30
CA ASP A 429 -14.00 -14.21 -13.47
C ASP A 429 -13.19 -14.50 -14.75
N CYS A 430 -11.87 -14.70 -14.64
CA CYS A 430 -11.02 -15.09 -15.74
C CYS A 430 -10.99 -16.62 -15.93
N ASN A 431 -11.48 -17.07 -17.08
CA ASN A 431 -11.48 -18.48 -17.46
C ASN A 431 -10.13 -18.98 -17.98
N ASP A 432 -9.18 -18.09 -18.29
CA ASP A 432 -7.83 -18.49 -18.70
C ASP A 432 -6.92 -18.63 -17.46
N PRO A 433 -6.46 -19.86 -17.13
CA PRO A 433 -5.53 -20.05 -16.01
C PRO A 433 -4.21 -19.28 -16.13
N ASN A 434 -3.82 -18.86 -17.34
CA ASN A 434 -2.62 -18.06 -17.58
C ASN A 434 -2.84 -16.55 -17.39
N GLU A 435 -4.10 -16.10 -17.32
CA GLU A 435 -4.43 -14.69 -17.09
C GLU A 435 -5.08 -14.45 -15.73
N ARG A 436 -5.66 -15.50 -15.11
CA ARG A 436 -6.26 -15.47 -13.78
C ARG A 436 -5.31 -14.96 -12.70
N ASP A 437 -4.06 -15.42 -12.68
CA ASP A 437 -3.09 -15.04 -11.65
C ASP A 437 -2.05 -14.08 -12.22
N TRP A 438 -1.67 -13.04 -11.49
CA TRP A 438 -0.52 -12.20 -11.87
C TRP A 438 0.30 -11.75 -10.66
N LEU A 439 1.58 -11.49 -10.94
CA LEU A 439 2.57 -11.11 -9.94
C LEU A 439 2.93 -9.63 -10.04
N VAL A 440 3.11 -8.98 -8.91
CA VAL A 440 3.31 -7.53 -8.80
C VAL A 440 4.45 -7.21 -7.83
N ILE A 441 5.45 -6.45 -8.26
CA ILE A 441 6.54 -6.00 -7.39
C ILE A 441 6.04 -4.88 -6.47
N THR A 442 6.38 -4.95 -5.18
CA THR A 442 6.09 -3.93 -4.15
C THR A 442 7.35 -3.46 -3.40
N ASP A 443 7.20 -2.45 -2.54
CA ASP A 443 8.23 -1.95 -1.60
C ASP A 443 9.48 -1.33 -2.24
N PHE A 444 9.24 -0.46 -3.23
CA PHE A 444 10.25 0.36 -3.91
C PHE A 444 11.00 1.38 -3.02
N GLY A 445 10.57 1.59 -1.77
CA GLY A 445 11.08 2.64 -0.86
C GLY A 445 12.41 2.31 -0.16
N LEU A 446 12.81 1.04 -0.08
CA LEU A 446 13.92 0.61 0.79
C LEU A 446 15.32 0.80 0.19
N GLY A 447 15.45 0.89 -1.14
CA GLY A 447 16.75 1.00 -1.80
C GLY A 447 17.59 2.20 -1.34
N ARG A 448 16.95 3.33 -0.96
CA ARG A 448 17.63 4.53 -0.43
C ARG A 448 18.03 4.37 1.04
N LEU A 449 17.17 3.81 1.87
CA LEU A 449 17.44 3.64 3.30
C LEU A 449 18.53 2.60 3.53
N ASN A 450 18.46 1.46 2.84
CA ASN A 450 19.51 0.44 2.85
C ASN A 450 20.87 1.03 2.40
N SER A 451 20.86 1.97 1.45
CA SER A 451 22.10 2.67 1.03
C SER A 451 22.64 3.67 2.07
N LYS A 452 21.79 4.24 2.96
CA LYS A 452 22.23 5.06 4.08
C LYS A 452 22.87 4.19 5.17
N TYR A 453 22.27 3.04 5.49
CA TYR A 453 22.82 2.07 6.44
C TYR A 453 24.16 1.49 5.98
N SER A 454 24.30 1.15 4.69
CA SER A 454 25.58 0.73 4.11
C SER A 454 26.65 1.83 4.12
N ARG A 455 26.27 3.12 4.16
CA ARG A 455 27.21 4.26 4.24
C ARG A 455 27.58 4.64 5.67
N SER A 456 26.78 4.29 6.67
CA SER A 456 27.00 4.71 8.06
C SER A 456 27.99 3.85 8.84
N GLY A 457 28.60 2.82 8.22
CA GLY A 457 29.57 1.94 8.89
C GLY A 457 28.97 1.21 10.10
N VAL A 458 27.64 1.09 10.15
CA VAL A 458 26.94 0.35 11.21
C VAL A 458 27.27 -1.12 11.02
N ASP A 459 27.63 -1.77 12.13
CA ASP A 459 27.97 -3.19 12.17
C ASP A 459 26.89 -4.01 11.42
N PRO A 460 27.24 -4.74 10.35
CA PRO A 460 26.31 -5.57 9.58
C PRO A 460 25.54 -6.58 10.43
N THR A 461 26.05 -6.91 11.62
CA THR A 461 25.39 -7.80 12.59
C THR A 461 24.18 -7.17 13.30
N LEU A 462 24.01 -5.84 13.23
CA LEU A 462 22.88 -5.10 13.82
C LEU A 462 21.72 -4.87 12.85
N VAL A 463 21.88 -5.20 11.56
CA VAL A 463 20.80 -5.14 10.57
C VAL A 463 19.99 -6.45 10.63
N PRO A 464 18.66 -6.41 10.74
CA PRO A 464 17.83 -7.62 10.82
C PRO A 464 18.14 -8.59 9.67
N ARG A 465 18.31 -9.87 10.05
CA ARG A 465 18.74 -11.00 9.23
C ARG A 465 17.76 -11.34 8.08
N THR A 466 17.76 -10.54 7.02
CA THR A 466 17.14 -10.89 5.74
C THR A 466 18.21 -10.82 4.65
N ALA A 467 19.21 -11.71 4.74
CA ALA A 467 20.38 -11.74 3.84
C ALA A 467 20.24 -12.77 2.72
N THR A 468 19.18 -13.59 2.69
CA THR A 468 19.02 -14.70 1.75
C THR A 468 19.15 -14.28 0.29
N TYR A 469 18.49 -13.19 -0.12
CA TYR A 469 18.54 -12.66 -1.49
C TYR A 469 19.66 -11.63 -1.72
N LYS A 470 20.55 -11.44 -0.74
CA LYS A 470 21.62 -10.43 -0.81
C LYS A 470 22.63 -10.78 -1.90
N ALA A 471 23.08 -9.78 -2.65
CA ALA A 471 24.12 -9.96 -3.65
C ALA A 471 25.53 -9.97 -3.02
N PRO A 472 26.53 -10.63 -3.63
CA PRO A 472 27.85 -10.78 -3.01
C PRO A 472 28.61 -9.48 -2.78
N GLU A 473 28.40 -8.47 -3.63
CA GLU A 473 29.04 -7.16 -3.53
C GLU A 473 28.69 -6.37 -2.26
N PHE A 474 27.70 -6.81 -1.47
CA PHE A 474 27.42 -6.25 -0.15
C PHE A 474 28.44 -6.67 0.91
N ASP A 475 29.07 -7.84 0.74
CA ASP A 475 30.01 -8.43 1.72
C ASP A 475 31.46 -8.40 1.23
N LEU A 476 31.69 -8.04 -0.04
CA LEU A 476 33.02 -7.89 -0.61
C LEU A 476 33.67 -6.55 -0.21
N THR A 477 34.91 -6.61 0.27
CA THR A 477 35.74 -5.41 0.46
C THR A 477 35.87 -4.62 -0.86
N GLY A 478 35.39 -3.38 -0.89
CA GLY A 478 35.39 -2.55 -2.10
C GLY A 478 34.31 -2.91 -3.14
N GLY A 479 33.35 -3.77 -2.78
CA GLY A 479 32.21 -4.12 -3.60
C GLY A 479 31.38 -2.90 -4.01
N ARG A 480 30.93 -2.86 -5.26
CA ARG A 480 30.12 -1.76 -5.80
C ARG A 480 28.68 -2.22 -6.02
N ILE A 481 27.80 -1.81 -5.11
CA ILE A 481 26.36 -2.05 -5.19
C ILE A 481 25.77 -1.21 -6.33
N SER A 482 24.98 -1.85 -7.21
CA SER A 482 24.39 -1.21 -8.38
C SER A 482 23.07 -1.88 -8.76
N ARG A 483 22.51 -1.57 -9.94
CA ARG A 483 21.25 -2.16 -10.44
C ARG A 483 21.37 -3.65 -10.72
N VAL A 484 22.55 -4.14 -11.09
CA VAL A 484 22.79 -5.59 -11.27
C VAL A 484 22.77 -6.36 -9.94
N SER A 485 22.82 -5.67 -8.79
CA SER A 485 22.55 -6.30 -7.49
C SER A 485 21.10 -6.80 -7.41
N ASP A 486 20.14 -6.04 -7.95
CA ASP A 486 18.73 -6.49 -8.01
C ASP A 486 18.57 -7.70 -8.95
N VAL A 487 19.39 -7.81 -10.00
CA VAL A 487 19.39 -8.98 -10.91
C VAL A 487 19.83 -10.25 -10.19
N PHE A 488 20.83 -10.16 -9.31
CA PHE A 488 21.24 -11.30 -8.47
C PHE A 488 20.11 -11.72 -7.53
N SER A 489 19.52 -10.77 -6.81
CA SER A 489 18.39 -11.03 -5.91
C SER A 489 17.19 -11.62 -6.65
N PHE A 490 16.89 -11.12 -7.86
CA PHE A 490 15.83 -11.67 -8.71
C PHE A 490 16.18 -13.07 -9.23
N GLY A 491 17.46 -13.37 -9.48
CA GLY A 491 17.95 -14.71 -9.80
C GLY A 491 17.71 -15.71 -8.67
N CYS A 492 17.94 -15.30 -7.42
CA CYS A 492 17.62 -16.11 -6.24
C CYS A 492 16.12 -16.43 -6.17
N VAL A 493 15.24 -15.43 -6.36
CA VAL A 493 13.78 -15.63 -6.41
C VAL A 493 13.37 -16.56 -7.55
N CYS A 494 13.96 -16.39 -8.74
CA CYS A 494 13.66 -17.25 -9.90
C CYS A 494 14.07 -18.71 -9.66
N LEU A 495 15.18 -18.94 -8.95
CA LEU A 495 15.62 -20.28 -8.58
C LEU A 495 14.67 -20.94 -7.58
N GLU A 496 14.16 -20.19 -6.61
CA GLU A 496 13.10 -20.68 -5.71
C GLU A 496 11.79 -20.95 -6.47
N PHE A 497 11.43 -20.10 -7.43
CA PHE A 497 10.26 -20.30 -8.27
C PHE A 497 10.36 -21.60 -9.07
N LEU A 498 11.51 -21.88 -9.69
CA LEU A 498 11.75 -23.14 -10.39
C LEU A 498 11.84 -24.34 -9.44
N THR A 499 12.35 -24.13 -8.23
CA THR A 499 12.34 -25.15 -7.19
C THR A 499 10.91 -25.52 -6.81
N TRP A 500 10.03 -24.53 -6.58
CA TRP A 500 8.61 -24.79 -6.37
C TRP A 500 7.99 -25.47 -7.59
N TYR A 501 8.26 -24.98 -8.79
CA TYR A 501 7.66 -25.51 -10.02
C TYR A 501 8.03 -26.98 -10.27
N LEU A 502 9.26 -27.41 -9.98
CA LEU A 502 9.73 -28.78 -10.20
C LEU A 502 9.55 -29.69 -8.98
N GLU A 503 9.85 -29.22 -7.77
CA GLU A 503 9.93 -30.05 -6.56
C GLU A 503 8.80 -29.78 -5.56
N GLY A 504 8.13 -28.62 -5.62
CA GLY A 504 6.97 -28.28 -4.78
C GLY A 504 7.31 -27.42 -3.56
N TRP A 505 6.27 -27.13 -2.76
CA TRP A 505 6.34 -26.22 -1.60
C TRP A 505 7.41 -26.61 -0.57
N GLU A 506 7.37 -27.85 -0.08
CA GLU A 506 8.31 -28.40 0.91
C GLU A 506 9.78 -28.25 0.45
N ALA A 507 10.03 -28.30 -0.86
CA ALA A 507 11.37 -28.14 -1.39
C ALA A 507 11.89 -26.70 -1.27
N VAL A 508 11.01 -25.70 -1.42
CA VAL A 508 11.38 -24.29 -1.22
C VAL A 508 11.40 -23.94 0.27
N ASN A 509 10.42 -24.42 1.02
CA ASN A 509 10.23 -24.08 2.43
C ASN A 509 11.24 -24.74 3.37
N ASP A 510 11.69 -25.95 3.06
CA ASP A 510 12.51 -26.71 4.00
C ASP A 510 13.84 -27.13 3.36
N LYS A 511 13.77 -27.84 2.22
CA LYS A 511 14.94 -28.55 1.68
C LYS A 511 15.98 -27.60 1.10
N PHE A 512 15.58 -26.61 0.30
CA PHE A 512 16.54 -25.77 -0.40
C PHE A 512 17.36 -24.88 0.56
N ILE A 513 16.80 -24.54 1.72
CA ILE A 513 17.48 -23.76 2.76
C ILE A 513 18.69 -24.52 3.28
N GLU A 514 18.57 -25.82 3.48
CA GLU A 514 19.71 -26.65 3.91
C GLU A 514 20.88 -26.61 2.92
N PHE A 515 20.61 -26.36 1.62
CA PHE A 515 21.64 -26.20 0.59
C PHE A 515 22.22 -24.78 0.52
N ARG A 516 21.53 -23.80 1.09
CA ARG A 516 22.01 -22.42 1.22
C ARG A 516 22.65 -22.13 2.56
N MET A 517 22.32 -22.89 3.60
CA MET A 517 22.90 -22.76 4.94
C MET A 517 24.33 -23.31 4.94
N GLU A 518 25.27 -22.43 5.29
CA GLU A 518 26.69 -22.77 5.47
C GLU A 518 27.33 -21.78 6.46
N LEU A 519 28.41 -22.17 7.12
CA LEU A 519 29.21 -21.26 7.95
C LEU A 519 29.93 -20.23 7.08
N ASP A 520 29.86 -18.96 7.45
CA ASP A 520 30.63 -17.88 6.84
C ASP A 520 32.11 -17.90 7.30
N ILE A 521 32.90 -16.96 6.79
CA ILE A 521 34.32 -16.81 7.16
C ILE A 521 34.56 -16.53 8.65
N ASN A 522 33.54 -16.10 9.38
CA ASN A 522 33.59 -15.80 10.80
C ASN A 522 33.01 -16.94 11.66
N GLY A 523 32.57 -18.04 11.03
CA GLY A 523 31.99 -19.20 11.71
C GLY A 523 30.53 -19.03 12.10
N PHE A 524 29.78 -18.11 11.48
CA PHE A 524 28.34 -17.96 11.67
C PHE A 524 27.57 -18.68 10.57
N GLU A 525 26.51 -19.40 10.92
CA GLU A 525 25.61 -19.96 9.92
C GLU A 525 24.87 -18.83 9.20
N VAL A 526 24.98 -18.82 7.87
CA VAL A 526 24.36 -17.83 6.99
C VAL A 526 23.54 -18.50 5.89
N ASP A 527 22.28 -18.10 5.77
CA ASP A 527 21.42 -18.41 4.61
C ASP A 527 21.74 -17.41 3.49
N THR A 528 22.59 -17.83 2.55
CA THR A 528 22.98 -17.05 1.36
C THR A 528 23.25 -17.98 0.20
N PHE A 529 23.10 -17.48 -1.04
CA PHE A 529 23.41 -18.27 -2.24
C PHE A 529 24.91 -18.31 -2.56
N PHE A 530 25.70 -17.45 -1.92
CA PHE A 530 27.13 -17.28 -2.15
C PHE A 530 27.92 -17.36 -0.84
N THR A 531 29.22 -17.61 -0.97
CA THR A 531 30.19 -17.47 0.12
C THR A 531 31.35 -16.58 -0.33
N ILE A 532 32.05 -15.97 0.63
CA ILE A 532 33.23 -15.15 0.39
C ILE A 532 34.47 -15.97 0.75
N GLU A 533 35.40 -16.09 -0.19
CA GLU A 533 36.69 -16.73 0.00
C GLU A 533 37.81 -15.68 0.03
N ASN A 534 38.73 -15.78 0.98
CA ASN A 534 39.97 -14.98 0.98
C ASN A 534 40.98 -15.61 0.01
N TYR A 535 41.61 -14.80 -0.85
CA TYR A 535 42.67 -15.30 -1.72
C TYR A 535 43.94 -15.64 -0.91
N LYS A 536 44.55 -16.77 -1.31
CA LYS A 536 45.78 -17.36 -0.79
C LYS A 536 45.74 -17.70 0.70
N LYS A 537 45.66 -19.00 0.97
CA LYS A 537 46.18 -19.62 2.18
C LYS A 537 47.65 -19.98 1.94
N ASP A 538 48.53 -19.79 2.92
CA ASP A 538 49.87 -20.36 2.87
C ASP A 538 49.81 -21.89 2.98
N LYS A 539 50.97 -22.54 2.94
CA LYS A 539 51.08 -24.00 3.09
C LYS A 539 50.56 -24.49 4.45
N ASP A 540 50.41 -23.59 5.41
CA ASP A 540 49.98 -23.85 6.78
C ASP A 540 48.51 -23.44 7.02
N GLY A 541 47.79 -23.00 5.97
CA GLY A 541 46.38 -22.65 6.02
C GLY A 541 46.07 -21.19 6.42
N ASN A 542 47.08 -20.35 6.66
CA ASN A 542 46.90 -18.97 7.08
C ASN A 542 46.64 -18.03 5.89
N VAL A 543 45.71 -17.09 6.06
CA VAL A 543 45.34 -16.12 5.03
C VAL A 543 46.49 -15.13 4.79
N ILE A 544 47.07 -15.15 3.58
CA ILE A 544 48.25 -14.35 3.22
C ILE A 544 47.85 -12.96 2.68
N ASP A 545 46.69 -12.85 2.03
CA ASP A 545 46.26 -11.62 1.35
C ASP A 545 44.80 -11.32 1.69
N LYS A 546 44.57 -10.71 2.86
CA LYS A 546 43.22 -10.30 3.32
C LYS A 546 42.56 -9.27 2.38
N GLU A 547 43.30 -8.63 1.48
CA GLU A 547 42.80 -7.55 0.63
C GLU A 547 42.12 -8.03 -0.66
N LYS A 548 42.24 -9.32 -0.99
CA LYS A 548 41.54 -9.90 -2.13
C LYS A 548 40.55 -10.94 -1.62
N GLN A 549 39.29 -10.55 -1.55
CA GLN A 549 38.17 -11.45 -1.35
C GLN A 549 37.55 -11.79 -2.71
N LYS A 550 37.06 -13.02 -2.87
CA LYS A 550 36.25 -13.45 -4.03
C LYS A 550 34.92 -13.99 -3.55
N ALA A 551 33.85 -13.62 -4.23
CA ALA A 551 32.59 -14.30 -4.07
C ALA A 551 32.51 -15.51 -5.02
N ILE A 552 31.97 -16.62 -4.51
CA ILE A 552 31.58 -17.77 -5.32
C ILE A 552 30.16 -18.21 -4.94
N ILE A 553 29.40 -18.75 -5.89
CA ILE A 553 28.16 -19.46 -5.56
C ILE A 553 28.51 -20.73 -4.79
N LYS A 554 27.79 -20.97 -3.68
CA LYS A 554 28.03 -22.12 -2.80
C LYS A 554 27.96 -23.43 -3.60
N PRO A 555 28.88 -24.39 -3.40
CA PRO A 555 28.85 -25.68 -4.09
C PRO A 555 27.50 -26.40 -3.95
N ARG A 556 26.91 -26.38 -2.74
CA ARG A 556 25.60 -26.98 -2.47
C ARG A 556 24.47 -26.32 -3.26
N VAL A 557 24.50 -25.00 -3.47
CA VAL A 557 23.53 -24.32 -4.35
C VAL A 557 23.66 -24.80 -5.79
N LYS A 558 24.89 -25.00 -6.29
CA LYS A 558 25.12 -25.59 -7.62
C LYS A 558 24.67 -27.05 -7.71
N GLU A 559 24.84 -27.83 -6.64
CA GLU A 559 24.30 -29.19 -6.57
C GLU A 559 22.77 -29.19 -6.66
N TRP A 560 22.11 -28.24 -6.00
CA TRP A 560 20.66 -28.07 -6.09
C TRP A 560 20.21 -27.72 -7.52
N ILE A 561 20.87 -26.77 -8.18
CA ILE A 561 20.60 -26.42 -9.59
C ILE A 561 20.76 -27.67 -10.48
N ASN A 562 21.83 -28.44 -10.28
CA ASN A 562 22.08 -29.67 -11.03
C ASN A 562 21.05 -30.77 -10.77
N LYS A 563 20.49 -30.84 -9.56
CA LYS A 563 19.36 -31.71 -9.22
C LYS A 563 18.13 -31.28 -10.02
N LEU A 564 17.79 -29.99 -10.04
CA LEU A 564 16.65 -29.46 -10.82
C LEU A 564 16.82 -29.71 -12.32
N LYS A 565 18.03 -29.52 -12.87
CA LYS A 565 18.35 -29.82 -14.28
C LYS A 565 18.17 -31.31 -14.64
N ARG A 566 18.11 -32.22 -13.66
CA ARG A 566 17.90 -33.66 -13.83
C ARG A 566 16.50 -34.12 -13.40
N ASN A 567 15.63 -33.20 -12.98
CA ASN A 567 14.28 -33.54 -12.54
C ASN A 567 13.47 -34.17 -13.69
N LYS A 568 12.63 -35.16 -13.38
CA LYS A 568 11.79 -35.87 -14.35
C LYS A 568 10.80 -34.96 -15.09
N ASP A 569 10.35 -33.89 -14.44
CA ASP A 569 9.40 -32.90 -14.95
C ASP A 569 10.12 -31.72 -15.62
N ARG A 570 11.42 -31.85 -15.91
CA ARG A 570 12.18 -30.86 -16.68
C ARG A 570 11.70 -30.83 -18.14
N SER A 571 11.56 -29.63 -18.66
CA SER A 571 11.38 -29.33 -20.07
C SER A 571 12.54 -28.50 -20.62
N ALA A 572 12.60 -28.32 -21.94
CA ALA A 572 13.59 -27.46 -22.57
C ALA A 572 13.53 -26.02 -22.03
N TYR A 573 12.31 -25.50 -21.75
CA TYR A 573 12.11 -24.22 -21.09
C TYR A 573 12.79 -24.17 -19.71
N THR A 574 12.49 -25.13 -18.82
CA THR A 574 13.08 -25.11 -17.47
C THR A 574 14.60 -25.28 -17.49
N LEU A 575 15.14 -26.02 -18.44
CA LEU A 575 16.59 -26.22 -18.58
C LEU A 575 17.28 -24.91 -18.98
N GLN A 576 16.80 -24.26 -20.06
CA GLN A 576 17.36 -22.99 -20.51
C GLN A 576 17.19 -21.88 -19.47
N PHE A 577 16.08 -21.88 -18.71
CA PHE A 577 15.88 -20.91 -17.65
C PHE A 577 16.81 -21.16 -16.46
N LEU A 578 17.05 -22.42 -16.06
CA LEU A 578 18.07 -22.76 -15.04
C LEU A 578 19.48 -22.37 -15.50
N GLU A 579 19.82 -22.56 -16.77
CA GLU A 579 21.12 -22.16 -17.35
C GLU A 579 21.29 -20.63 -17.31
N LEU A 580 20.26 -19.87 -17.71
CA LEU A 580 20.27 -18.40 -17.60
C LEU A 580 20.49 -17.94 -16.15
N ILE A 581 19.80 -18.56 -15.19
CA ILE A 581 19.94 -18.23 -13.77
C ILE A 581 21.36 -18.53 -13.29
N GLU A 582 21.85 -19.74 -13.52
CA GLU A 582 23.16 -20.21 -13.02
C GLU A 582 24.32 -19.42 -13.63
N GLU A 583 24.30 -19.21 -14.94
CA GLU A 583 25.45 -18.70 -15.68
C GLU A 583 25.49 -17.17 -15.75
N ARG A 584 24.33 -16.50 -15.69
CA ARG A 584 24.22 -15.07 -16.00
C ARG A 584 23.59 -14.23 -14.91
N MET A 585 22.58 -14.73 -14.18
CA MET A 585 21.93 -13.98 -13.09
C MET A 585 22.68 -14.11 -11.76
N LEU A 586 23.08 -15.34 -11.39
CA LEU A 586 23.84 -15.64 -10.18
C LEU A 586 25.36 -15.52 -10.38
N GLU A 587 25.81 -14.80 -11.42
CA GLU A 587 27.22 -14.48 -11.62
C GLU A 587 27.73 -13.60 -10.45
N PRO A 588 28.67 -14.09 -9.62
CA PRO A 588 29.11 -13.34 -8.44
C PRO A 588 29.85 -12.04 -8.75
N GLU A 589 30.50 -11.95 -9.92
CA GLU A 589 31.20 -10.73 -10.33
C GLU A 589 30.23 -9.74 -11.02
N PRO A 590 29.90 -8.58 -10.41
CA PRO A 590 28.84 -7.70 -10.94
C PRO A 590 29.10 -7.20 -12.36
N LYS A 591 30.36 -7.08 -12.79
CA LYS A 591 30.73 -6.64 -14.14
C LYS A 591 30.46 -7.68 -15.23
N LYS A 592 30.36 -8.96 -14.86
CA LYS A 592 30.05 -10.07 -15.77
C LYS A 592 28.58 -10.46 -15.72
N ARG A 593 27.88 -10.06 -14.65
CA ARG A 593 26.47 -10.33 -14.44
C ARG A 593 25.62 -9.64 -15.51
N ILE A 594 24.61 -10.35 -16.00
CA ILE A 594 23.68 -9.84 -17.01
C ILE A 594 23.02 -8.55 -16.54
N THR A 595 22.89 -7.58 -17.45
CA THR A 595 22.17 -6.35 -17.16
C THR A 595 20.65 -6.57 -17.23
N THR A 596 19.86 -5.71 -16.61
CA THR A 596 18.39 -5.84 -16.63
C THR A 596 17.83 -5.76 -18.06
N SER A 597 18.45 -5.00 -18.95
CA SER A 597 18.03 -4.89 -20.36
C SER A 597 18.26 -6.20 -21.13
N GLU A 598 19.43 -6.82 -20.96
CA GLU A 598 19.73 -8.11 -21.57
C GLU A 598 18.86 -9.22 -20.96
N LEU A 599 18.65 -9.18 -19.64
CA LEU A 599 17.78 -10.12 -18.95
C LEU A 599 16.35 -10.09 -19.50
N VAL A 600 15.78 -8.90 -19.70
CA VAL A 600 14.45 -8.75 -20.31
C VAL A 600 14.42 -9.37 -21.71
N HIS A 601 15.47 -9.18 -22.50
CA HIS A 601 15.56 -9.78 -23.83
C HIS A 601 15.56 -11.31 -23.78
N GLU A 602 16.41 -11.93 -22.95
CA GLU A 602 16.48 -13.39 -22.80
C GLU A 602 15.16 -13.99 -22.30
N LEU A 603 14.55 -13.37 -21.28
CA LEU A 603 13.27 -13.83 -20.73
C LEU A 603 12.11 -13.65 -21.71
N ASP A 604 12.12 -12.61 -22.54
CA ASP A 604 11.14 -12.43 -23.62
C ASP A 604 11.28 -13.51 -24.69
N LEU A 605 12.51 -13.88 -25.07
CA LEU A 605 12.75 -14.99 -26.00
C LEU A 605 12.20 -16.30 -25.43
N LEU A 606 12.45 -16.59 -24.15
CA LEU A 606 11.91 -17.79 -23.49
C LEU A 606 10.38 -17.76 -23.45
N ALA A 607 9.76 -16.65 -23.03
CA ALA A 607 8.32 -16.51 -22.93
C ALA A 607 7.63 -16.59 -24.31
N ASP A 608 8.19 -15.96 -25.34
CA ASP A 608 7.67 -16.03 -26.71
C ASP A 608 7.82 -17.42 -27.30
N THR A 609 8.91 -18.13 -26.99
CA THR A 609 9.08 -19.53 -27.40
C THR A 609 8.03 -20.42 -26.74
N CYS A 610 7.76 -20.25 -25.45
CA CYS A 610 6.66 -20.94 -24.76
C CYS A 610 5.29 -20.65 -25.41
N LYS A 611 5.01 -19.40 -25.79
CA LYS A 611 3.76 -19.04 -26.47
C LYS A 611 3.61 -19.71 -27.85
N ARG A 612 4.71 -19.82 -28.60
CA ARG A 612 4.70 -20.36 -29.98
C ARG A 612 4.77 -21.88 -30.03
N SER A 613 5.39 -22.52 -29.03
CA SER A 613 5.69 -23.94 -29.06
C SER A 613 5.37 -24.60 -27.72
N SER A 614 4.29 -25.36 -27.67
CA SER A 614 3.92 -26.07 -26.44
C SER A 614 4.87 -27.20 -26.09
N SER A 615 5.53 -27.83 -27.07
CA SER A 615 6.53 -28.88 -26.83
C SER A 615 7.73 -28.35 -26.03
N PHE A 616 8.08 -27.06 -26.19
CA PHE A 616 9.19 -26.44 -25.46
C PHE A 616 9.05 -26.53 -23.94
N TYR A 617 7.81 -26.52 -23.42
CA TYR A 617 7.53 -26.56 -22.00
C TYR A 617 6.69 -27.77 -21.54
N LYS A 618 6.04 -28.50 -22.44
CA LYS A 618 5.24 -29.70 -22.13
C LYS A 618 5.99 -31.01 -22.36
N ASP A 619 6.97 -31.05 -23.25
CA ASP A 619 7.70 -32.28 -23.54
C ASP A 619 8.77 -32.48 -22.48
N PHE A 620 8.59 -33.50 -21.64
CA PHE A 620 9.55 -33.86 -20.62
C PHE A 620 10.70 -34.67 -21.24
N CYS A 621 11.94 -34.30 -20.92
CA CYS A 621 13.15 -34.74 -21.62
C CYS A 621 13.42 -36.26 -21.65
N GLU A 622 12.62 -37.12 -21.01
CA GLU A 622 12.66 -38.57 -21.26
C GLU A 622 12.22 -38.95 -22.69
N SER A 623 11.63 -38.01 -23.44
CA SER A 623 11.13 -38.18 -24.81
C SER A 623 11.98 -37.52 -25.91
N LEU A 624 13.06 -36.82 -25.57
CA LEU A 624 13.89 -36.11 -26.55
C LEU A 624 15.12 -36.96 -26.94
N PRO A 625 15.32 -37.27 -28.24
CA PRO A 625 16.52 -37.97 -28.67
C PRO A 625 17.77 -37.13 -28.37
N PRO A 626 18.90 -37.76 -28.00
CA PRO A 626 20.13 -37.04 -27.72
C PRO A 626 20.55 -36.23 -28.95
N ARG A 627 20.86 -34.94 -28.75
CA ARG A 627 21.42 -34.10 -29.81
C ARG A 627 22.76 -34.71 -30.25
N SER A 628 22.84 -35.08 -31.52
CA SER A 628 24.09 -35.40 -32.20
C SER A 628 25.02 -34.20 -32.12
N GLY A 629 26.22 -34.43 -31.57
CA GLY A 629 27.24 -33.42 -31.29
C GLY A 629 27.95 -32.86 -32.51
#